data_AF-A0A938QHX7-F1
#
_entry.id   AF-A0A938QHX7-F1
#
_cell.length_a   1.000
_cell.length_b   1.000
_cell.length_c   1.000
_cell.angle_alpha   90.00
_cell.angle_beta   90.00
_cell.angle_gamma   90.00
#
_symmetry.space_group_name_H-M   'P 1'
#
loop_
_entity.id
_entity.type
_entity.pdbx_description
1 polymer ?
#
loop_
_entity_poly.entity_id
_entity_poly.type
_entity_poly.pdbx_seq_one_letter_code
_entity_poly.pdbx_strand_id
1 'polypeptide(L)' 'MQAYGVWDEARRVAKRSYIIVDKEGVIQYYDIRPTNTEKDLLSTEHLLNAVKKVNRGS' A
#
# COMPACT_ATOMS: atom_id res chain seq x y z
N MET A 1 -2.39 7.87 -16.57
CA MET A 1 -2.00 7.73 -15.16
C MET A 1 -2.51 6.38 -14.68
N GLN A 2 -1.62 5.41 -14.41
CA GLN A 2 -2.01 4.05 -14.04
C GLN A 2 -2.30 4.07 -12.53
N ALA A 3 -3.58 3.96 -12.14
CA ALA A 3 -3.99 4.20 -10.75
C ALA A 3 -3.68 3.05 -9.77
N TYR A 4 -2.93 2.03 -10.20
CA TYR A 4 -2.60 0.81 -9.45
C TYR A 4 -3.80 0.12 -8.75
N GLY A 5 -5.05 0.46 -9.06
CA GLY A 5 -6.25 -0.03 -8.35
C GLY A 5 -6.66 0.80 -7.12
N VAL A 6 -5.96 1.90 -6.85
CA VAL A 6 -6.18 2.82 -5.71
C VAL A 6 -7.46 3.64 -5.89
N TRP A 7 -7.94 3.84 -7.11
CA TRP A 7 -9.17 4.61 -7.34
C TRP A 7 -10.43 3.78 -7.06
N ASP A 8 -11.36 4.33 -6.28
CA ASP A 8 -12.71 3.81 -6.09
C ASP A 8 -13.67 4.58 -7.01
N GLU A 9 -14.15 3.93 -8.07
CA GLU A 9 -15.03 4.55 -9.06
C GLU A 9 -16.40 4.93 -8.49
N ALA A 10 -16.99 4.07 -7.65
CA ALA A 10 -18.32 4.27 -7.10
C ALA A 10 -18.35 5.47 -6.14
N ARG A 11 -17.31 5.60 -5.31
CA ARG A 11 -17.21 6.67 -4.32
C ARG A 11 -16.48 7.90 -4.82
N ARG A 12 -15.82 7.81 -5.98
CA ARG A 12 -14.95 8.85 -6.55
C ARG A 12 -13.89 9.34 -5.57
N VAL A 13 -13.27 8.42 -4.84
CA VAL A 13 -12.19 8.70 -3.87
C VAL A 13 -11.07 7.68 -3.98
N ALA A 14 -9.91 7.99 -3.42
CA ALA A 14 -8.86 7.00 -3.23
C ALA A 14 -9.25 5.97 -2.15
N LYS A 15 -8.95 4.70 -2.43
CA LYS A 15 -8.92 3.63 -1.45
C LYS A 15 -7.71 3.81 -0.55
N ARG A 16 -7.86 3.47 0.72
CA ARG A 16 -6.74 3.35 1.66
C ARG A 16 -5.73 2.38 1.06
N SER A 17 -4.50 2.84 0.87
CA SER A 17 -3.47 2.09 0.17
C SER A 17 -2.14 2.31 0.85
N TYR A 18 -1.35 1.25 0.95
CA TYR A 18 -0.01 1.27 1.51
C TYR A 18 0.96 0.86 0.41
N ILE A 19 1.92 1.73 0.10
CA ILE A 19 2.88 1.51 -0.97
C ILE A 19 4.27 1.77 -0.40
N ILE A 20 5.19 0.83 -0.61
CA ILE A 20 6.61 1.01 -0.29
C ILE A 20 7.36 1.13 -1.61
N VAL A 21 8.03 2.27 -1.77
CA VAL A 21 8.84 2.60 -2.94
C VAL A 21 10.29 2.64 -2.49
N ASP A 22 11.18 1.99 -3.24
CA ASP A 22 12.61 2.04 -2.95
C ASP A 22 13.27 3.33 -3.45
N LYS A 23 14.59 3.44 -3.23
CA LYS A 23 15.39 4.59 -3.62
C LYS A 23 15.50 4.79 -5.14
N GLU A 24 15.19 3.77 -5.95
CA GLU A 24 15.22 3.82 -7.40
C GLU A 24 13.85 4.19 -7.99
N GLY A 25 12.85 4.40 -7.12
CA GLY A 25 11.49 4.71 -7.52
C GLY A 25 10.66 3.48 -7.90
N VAL A 26 11.14 2.28 -7.58
CA VAL A 26 10.45 1.02 -7.89
C VAL A 26 9.51 0.63 -6.74
N ILE A 27 8.30 0.22 -7.08
CA ILE A 27 7.31 -0.28 -6.11
C ILE A 27 7.73 -1.68 -5.69
N GLN A 28 8.10 -1.82 -4.41
CA GLN A 28 8.52 -3.10 -3.82
C GLN A 28 7.38 -3.79 -3.06
N TYR A 29 6.35 -3.03 -2.68
CA TYR A 29 5.16 -3.54 -2.01
C TYR A 29 3.97 -2.61 -2.26
N TYR A 30 2.79 -3.19 -2.44
CA TYR A 30 1.52 -2.48 -2.45
C TYR A 30 0.43 -3.34 -1.78
N ASP A 31 -0.36 -2.71 -0.93
CA ASP A 31 -1.57 -3.29 -0.32
C ASP A 31 -2.69 -2.27 -0.40
N ILE A 32 -3.69 -2.58 -1.22
CA ILE A 32 -4.83 -1.72 -1.50
C ILE A 32 -6.02 -2.30 -0.77
N ARG A 33 -6.51 -1.53 0.20
CA ARG A 33 -7.55 -1.98 1.08
C ARG A 33 -8.90 -1.98 0.38
N PRO A 34 -9.79 -2.93 0.72
CA PRO A 34 -11.12 -2.98 0.13
C PRO A 34 -11.98 -1.77 0.54
N THR A 35 -11.83 -1.27 1.77
CA THR A 35 -12.56 -0.08 2.26
C THR A 35 -11.63 0.91 2.97
N ASN A 36 -12.18 2.06 3.39
CA ASN A 36 -11.43 3.11 4.11
C ASN A 36 -11.67 3.11 5.62
N THR A 37 -12.36 2.08 6.14
CA THR A 37 -12.74 1.94 7.56
C THR A 37 -11.54 1.60 8.46
N GLU A 38 -11.70 1.73 9.78
CA GLU A 38 -10.62 1.47 10.74
C GLU A 38 -10.11 0.02 10.72
N LYS A 39 -10.97 -0.96 10.45
CA LYS A 39 -10.57 -2.37 10.28
C LYS A 39 -9.59 -2.60 9.12
N ASP A 40 -9.50 -1.65 8.20
CA ASP A 40 -8.60 -1.68 7.07
C ASP A 40 -7.30 -0.90 7.32
N LEU A 41 -7.10 -0.38 8.53
CA LEU A 41 -5.82 0.18 8.95
C LEU A 41 -4.82 -0.95 9.18
N LEU A 42 -3.71 -0.91 8.45
CA LEU A 42 -2.54 -1.71 8.80
C LEU A 42 -1.85 -1.10 10.01
N SER A 43 -1.41 -1.96 10.92
CA SER A 43 -0.59 -1.54 12.05
C SER A 43 0.81 -1.11 11.58
N THR A 44 1.44 -0.23 12.36
CA THR A 44 2.83 0.18 12.12
C THR A 44 3.76 -1.03 12.05
N GLU A 45 3.54 -2.02 12.92
CA GLU A 45 4.34 -3.26 12.94
C GLU A 45 4.24 -4.05 11.63
N HIS A 46 3.05 -4.11 11.02
CA HIS A 46 2.87 -4.75 9.72
C HIS A 46 3.72 -4.07 8.65
N LEU A 47 3.67 -2.73 8.59
CA LEU A 47 4.44 -1.95 7.61
C LEU A 47 5.95 -2.09 7.84
N LEU A 48 6.40 -2.05 9.10
CA LEU A 48 7.80 -2.27 9.44
C LEU A 48 8.28 -3.66 9.01
N ASN A 49 7.43 -4.68 9.15
CA ASN A 49 7.76 -6.04 8.70
C ASN A 49 7.83 -6.13 7.18
N ALA A 50 6.96 -5.43 6.44
CA ALA A 50 7.04 -5.35 4.98
C ALA A 50 8.36 -4.67 4.54
N VAL A 51 8.74 -3.54 5.15
CA VAL A 51 10.01 -2.86 4.89
C VAL A 51 11.22 -3.77 5.18
N LYS A 52 11.21 -4.48 6.32
CA LYS A 52 12.27 -5.43 6.67
C LYS A 52 12.40 -6.57 5.64
N LYS A 53 11.29 -7.07 5.11
CA LYS A 53 11.30 -8.09 4.06
C LYS A 53 11.93 -7.56 2.78
N VAL A 54 11.50 -6.38 2.32
CA VAL A 54 12.08 -5.71 1.14
C VAL A 54 13.60 -5.53 1.30
N ASN A 55 14.04 -5.07 2.47
CA ASN A 55 15.46 -4.81 2.73
C ASN A 55 16.34 -6.07 2.90
N ARG A 56 15.74 -7.24 3.17
CA ARG A 56 16.50 -8.49 3.34
C ARG A 56 16.89 -9.13 2.00
N GLY A 57 16.41 -8.60 0.88
CA GLY A 57 16.51 -9.25 -0.43
C GLY A 57 15.50 -10.39 -0.53
N SER A 58 14.83 -10.47 -1.68
CA SER A 58 13.94 -11.58 -2.00
C SER A 58 14.72 -12.86 -2.28
#